data_AF-A0A0R2TGN0-F1
#
_entry.id   AF-A0A0R2TGN0-F1
#
_cell.length_a   1.000
_cell.length_b   1.000
_cell.length_c   1.000
_cell.angle_alpha   90.00
_cell.angle_beta   90.00
_cell.angle_gamma   90.00
#
_symmetry.space_group_name_H-M   'P 1'
#
loop_
_entity.id
_entity.type
_entity.pdbx_description
1 polymer ?
#
loop_
_entity_poly.entity_id
_entity_poly.type
_entity_poly.pdbx_seq_one_letter_code
_entity_poly.pdbx_strand_id
1 'polypeptide(L)'
;MVLALADFSSEAPPPYLMWDVQHTADLGVHLTYLPSDLFTPVTNALALFNRHAAPYLADLPRQWCHNDIQPHNVVMQPQDTDQIAGFLDFGDMVFTPVICDLAVALAYNIHEGPHAYESVVQYLVPFHRLRPLSELELMLLPALIMARLCTTLIITAWRAALYPENATYILRNQPMAKRGLFQLMRLPYADAISYLRNHLDARA
;
A
#
# COMPACT_ATOMS: atom_id res chain seq x y z
N MET A 1 -15.44 -1.21 0.80
CA MET A 1 -14.87 -0.28 -0.19
C MET A 1 -14.76 -0.91 -1.57
N VAL A 2 -13.88 -1.90 -1.80
CA VAL A 2 -13.63 -2.49 -3.14
C VAL A 2 -14.92 -2.86 -3.90
N LEU A 3 -15.84 -3.58 -3.26
CA LEU A 3 -17.12 -3.97 -3.89
C LEU A 3 -18.05 -2.77 -4.13
N ALA A 4 -18.04 -1.78 -3.23
CA ALA A 4 -18.90 -0.61 -3.35
C ALA A 4 -18.48 0.32 -4.49
N LEU A 5 -17.20 0.30 -4.87
CA LEU A 5 -16.65 1.08 -5.98
C LEU A 5 -16.55 0.28 -7.29
N ALA A 6 -16.93 -1.00 -7.32
CA ALA A 6 -16.76 -1.86 -8.49
C ALA A 6 -17.51 -1.33 -9.73
N ASP A 7 -18.70 -0.77 -9.52
CA ASP A 7 -19.55 -0.21 -10.58
C ASP A 7 -19.47 1.33 -10.64
N PHE A 8 -18.61 1.95 -9.82
CA PHE A 8 -18.43 3.40 -9.84
C PHE A 8 -17.67 3.82 -11.09
N SER A 9 -18.16 4.87 -11.74
CA SER A 9 -17.52 5.51 -12.88
C SER A 9 -17.55 7.02 -12.71
N SER A 10 -16.61 7.69 -13.36
CA SER A 10 -16.51 9.14 -13.41
C SER A 10 -16.30 9.56 -14.87
N GLU A 11 -16.95 10.65 -15.27
CA GLU A 11 -16.73 11.27 -16.58
C GLU A 11 -15.38 12.02 -16.64
N ALA A 12 -14.84 12.41 -15.48
CA ALA A 12 -13.54 13.05 -15.41
C ALA A 12 -12.42 12.04 -15.69
N PRO A 13 -11.37 12.43 -16.43
CA PRO A 13 -10.22 11.56 -16.61
C PRO A 13 -9.56 11.26 -15.25
N PRO A 14 -8.97 10.07 -15.09
CA PRO A 14 -8.29 9.73 -13.85
C PRO A 14 -7.11 10.68 -13.60
N PRO A 15 -6.97 11.24 -12.40
CA PRO A 15 -5.87 12.13 -12.09
C PRO A 15 -4.56 11.35 -12.03
N TYR A 16 -3.46 12.01 -12.38
CA TYR A 16 -2.13 11.55 -12.02
C TYR A 16 -1.83 12.00 -10.59
N LEU A 17 -1.64 11.06 -9.66
CA LEU A 17 -1.25 11.35 -8.28
C LEU A 17 0.01 10.57 -7.93
N MET A 18 1.05 11.28 -7.46
CA MET A 18 2.32 10.65 -7.01
C MET A 18 2.12 9.65 -5.87
N TRP A 19 1.02 9.78 -5.12
CA TRP A 19 0.65 8.87 -4.04
C TRP A 19 0.09 7.54 -4.55
N ASP A 20 -0.36 7.43 -5.80
CA ASP A 20 -0.78 6.16 -6.39
C ASP A 20 0.42 5.23 -6.54
N VAL A 21 0.29 4.02 -5.99
CA VAL A 21 1.33 2.98 -6.00
C VAL A 21 1.73 2.59 -7.43
N GLN A 22 0.85 2.74 -8.41
CA GLN A 22 1.20 2.43 -9.80
C GLN A 22 2.30 3.36 -10.35
N HIS A 23 2.51 4.53 -9.73
CA HIS A 23 3.50 5.54 -10.13
C HIS A 23 4.76 5.53 -9.25
N THR A 24 4.95 4.52 -8.40
CA THR A 24 6.10 4.48 -7.47
C THR A 24 7.46 4.54 -8.19
N ALA A 25 7.59 4.02 -9.41
CA ALA A 25 8.82 4.08 -10.18
C ALA A 25 9.28 5.53 -10.46
N ASP A 26 8.34 6.45 -10.66
CA ASP A 26 8.61 7.85 -11.01
C ASP A 26 9.25 8.62 -9.83
N LEU A 27 9.11 8.09 -8.61
CA LEU A 27 9.66 8.70 -7.39
C LEU A 27 11.18 8.55 -7.27
N GLY A 28 11.83 7.78 -8.15
CA GLY A 28 13.29 7.60 -8.17
C GLY A 28 14.07 8.93 -8.24
N VAL A 29 13.49 9.96 -8.84
CA VAL A 29 14.09 11.30 -8.93
C VAL A 29 14.22 12.02 -7.58
N HIS A 30 13.52 11.55 -6.54
CA HIS A 30 13.50 12.15 -5.22
C HIS A 30 14.32 11.39 -4.17
N LEU A 31 15.06 10.34 -4.56
CA LEU A 31 15.84 9.53 -3.62
C LEU A 31 16.93 10.31 -2.87
N THR A 32 17.40 11.43 -3.42
CA THR A 32 18.41 12.30 -2.79
C THR A 32 17.92 12.96 -1.51
N TYR A 33 16.60 13.02 -1.27
CA TYR A 33 16.02 13.60 -0.06
C TYR A 33 15.92 12.61 1.10
N LEU A 34 16.17 11.32 0.86
CA LEU A 34 16.07 10.30 1.90
C LEU A 34 17.19 10.45 2.94
N PRO A 35 16.88 10.20 4.23
CA PRO A 35 17.89 9.90 5.24
C PRO A 35 18.81 8.75 4.80
N SER A 36 20.08 8.80 5.20
CA SER A 36 21.10 7.85 4.76
C SER A 36 20.78 6.39 5.12
N ASP A 37 20.12 6.18 6.26
CA ASP A 37 19.68 4.86 6.73
C ASP A 37 18.49 4.29 5.95
N LEU A 38 17.80 5.12 5.15
CA LEU A 38 16.67 4.70 4.32
C LEU A 38 17.03 4.48 2.86
N PHE A 39 18.15 5.01 2.37
CA PHE A 39 18.50 4.92 0.96
C PHE A 39 18.58 3.48 0.44
N THR A 40 19.35 2.62 1.10
CA THR A 40 19.51 1.20 0.72
C THR A 40 18.21 0.38 0.81
N PRO A 41 17.45 0.38 1.92
CA PRO A 41 16.21 -0.41 1.99
C PRO A 41 15.16 0.08 0.99
N VAL A 42 15.02 1.40 0.78
CA VAL A 42 14.08 1.94 -0.20
C VAL A 42 14.49 1.56 -1.63
N THR A 43 15.76 1.70 -2.00
CA THR A 43 16.22 1.33 -3.35
C THR A 43 16.07 -0.17 -3.63
N ASN A 44 16.31 -1.03 -2.64
CA ASN A 44 16.06 -2.47 -2.77
C ASN A 44 14.57 -2.77 -2.98
N ALA A 45 13.68 -2.12 -2.25
CA ALA A 45 12.23 -2.28 -2.42
C ALA A 45 11.73 -1.75 -3.77
N LEU A 46 12.26 -0.61 -4.25
CA LEU A 46 11.98 -0.10 -5.60
C LEU A 46 12.46 -1.07 -6.69
N ALA A 47 13.62 -1.72 -6.50
CA ALA A 47 14.10 -2.74 -7.41
C ALA A 47 13.16 -3.96 -7.46
N LEU A 48 12.60 -4.38 -6.31
CA LEU A 48 11.58 -5.43 -6.26
C LEU A 48 10.30 -5.00 -6.98
N PHE A 49 9.83 -3.77 -6.77
CA PHE A 49 8.67 -3.23 -7.49
C PHE A 49 8.88 -3.21 -9.01
N ASN A 50 9.99 -2.66 -9.48
CA ASN A 50 10.31 -2.56 -10.90
C ASN A 50 10.46 -3.94 -11.56
N ARG A 51 10.94 -4.94 -10.80
CA ARG A 51 11.12 -6.30 -11.31
C ARG A 51 9.85 -7.14 -11.28
N HIS A 52 9.06 -7.04 -10.21
CA HIS A 52 7.99 -7.99 -9.91
C HIS A 52 6.58 -7.44 -10.03
N ALA A 53 6.40 -6.11 -9.99
CA ALA A 53 5.08 -5.48 -10.07
C ALA A 53 4.89 -4.65 -11.33
N ALA A 54 5.76 -3.65 -11.56
CA ALA A 54 5.60 -2.66 -12.62
C ALA A 54 5.29 -3.26 -14.02
N PRO A 55 5.96 -4.33 -14.48
CA PRO A 55 5.72 -4.90 -15.80
C PRO A 55 4.32 -5.49 -16.00
N TYR A 56 3.62 -5.82 -14.91
CA TYR A 56 2.34 -6.55 -14.94
C TYR A 56 1.14 -5.68 -14.55
N LEU A 57 1.35 -4.42 -14.16
CA LEU A 57 0.27 -3.54 -13.69
C LEU A 57 -0.80 -3.24 -14.74
N ALA A 58 -0.46 -3.35 -16.03
CA ALA A 58 -1.39 -3.14 -17.13
C ALA A 58 -2.40 -4.29 -17.28
N ASP A 59 -2.04 -5.50 -16.85
CA ASP A 59 -2.84 -6.72 -17.04
C ASP A 59 -3.83 -6.97 -15.89
N LEU A 60 -3.77 -6.15 -14.83
CA LEU A 60 -4.58 -6.33 -13.63
C LEU A 60 -5.97 -5.71 -13.77
N PRO A 61 -6.99 -6.26 -13.08
CA PRO A 61 -8.29 -5.61 -12.96
C PRO A 61 -8.16 -4.21 -12.36
N ARG A 62 -8.80 -3.22 -12.99
CA ARG A 62 -8.76 -1.80 -12.61
C ARG A 62 -10.15 -1.30 -12.26
N GLN A 63 -10.20 -0.38 -11.31
CA GLN A 63 -11.41 0.39 -10.97
C GLN A 63 -11.00 1.73 -10.37
N TRP A 64 -11.99 2.56 -10.06
CA TRP A 64 -11.78 3.67 -9.15
C TRP A 64 -11.52 3.16 -7.73
N CYS A 65 -10.40 3.57 -7.17
CA CYS A 65 -9.90 3.18 -5.87
C CYS A 65 -9.79 4.40 -4.96
N HIS A 66 -9.93 4.18 -3.66
CA HIS A 66 -9.89 5.28 -2.69
C HIS A 66 -8.49 5.86 -2.52
N ASN A 67 -7.44 5.04 -2.65
CA ASN A 67 -6.02 5.42 -2.59
C ASN A 67 -5.50 5.92 -1.23
N ASP A 68 -6.35 5.99 -0.21
CA ASP A 68 -5.95 6.42 1.14
C ASP A 68 -6.80 5.77 2.25
N ILE A 69 -6.99 4.45 2.14
CA ILE A 69 -7.67 3.66 3.18
C ILE A 69 -6.72 3.50 4.38
N GLN A 70 -6.76 4.45 5.30
CA GLN A 70 -6.10 4.41 6.60
C GLN A 70 -7.06 4.69 7.75
N PRO A 71 -6.71 4.33 9.01
CA PRO A 71 -7.62 4.40 10.15
C PRO A 71 -8.33 5.75 10.35
N HIS A 72 -7.70 6.87 10.01
CA HIS A 72 -8.32 8.19 10.14
C HIS A 72 -9.42 8.50 9.10
N ASN A 73 -9.50 7.71 8.01
CA ASN A 73 -10.50 7.83 6.95
C ASN A 73 -11.60 6.76 7.07
N VAL A 74 -11.62 6.02 8.18
CA VAL A 74 -12.64 5.01 8.48
C VAL A 74 -13.44 5.49 9.68
N VAL A 75 -14.76 5.57 9.51
CA VAL A 75 -15.69 5.94 10.59
C VAL A 75 -16.30 4.67 11.14
N MET A 76 -16.24 4.50 12.46
CA MET A 76 -16.85 3.37 13.17
C MET A 76 -18.25 3.74 13.67
N GLN A 77 -19.14 2.77 13.85
CA GLN A 77 -20.47 3.00 14.41
C GLN A 77 -20.34 3.46 15.87
N PRO A 78 -21.02 4.55 16.30
CA PRO A 78 -20.89 5.06 17.67
C PRO A 78 -21.30 4.07 18.75
N GLN A 79 -22.26 3.20 18.44
CA GLN A 79 -22.81 2.19 19.36
C GLN A 79 -22.15 0.81 19.21
N ASP A 80 -21.31 0.61 18.20
CA ASP A 80 -20.59 -0.63 17.96
C ASP A 80 -19.26 -0.35 17.24
N THR A 81 -18.18 -0.20 18.00
CA THR A 81 -16.87 0.18 17.47
C THR A 81 -16.20 -0.91 16.63
N ASP A 82 -16.79 -2.10 16.52
CA ASP A 82 -16.32 -3.17 15.65
C ASP A 82 -16.96 -3.09 14.24
N GLN A 83 -17.96 -2.23 14.06
CA GLN A 83 -18.63 -2.02 12.77
C GLN A 83 -18.20 -0.72 12.10
N ILE A 84 -17.84 -0.80 10.82
CA ILE A 84 -17.56 0.38 9.98
C ILE A 84 -18.89 1.04 9.60
N ALA A 85 -19.03 2.32 9.92
CA ALA A 85 -20.14 3.18 9.50
C ALA A 85 -19.93 3.81 8.12
N GLY A 86 -18.68 4.08 7.75
CA GLY A 86 -18.38 4.71 6.46
C GLY A 86 -16.91 5.03 6.26
N PHE A 87 -16.63 5.67 5.13
CA PHE A 87 -15.31 6.12 4.72
C PHE A 87 -15.35 7.60 4.35
N LEU A 88 -14.25 8.30 4.56
CA LEU A 88 -14.08 9.74 4.31
C LEU A 88 -12.95 9.99 3.32
N ASP A 89 -12.91 11.21 2.78
CA ASP A 89 -11.79 11.74 1.99
C ASP A 89 -11.52 11.02 0.66
N PHE A 90 -12.49 11.14 -0.25
CA PHE A 90 -12.38 10.69 -1.63
C PHE A 90 -11.62 11.68 -2.55
N GLY A 91 -10.89 12.64 -1.99
CA GLY A 91 -10.17 13.68 -2.75
C GLY A 91 -9.01 13.13 -3.60
N ASP A 92 -8.41 12.03 -3.15
CA ASP A 92 -7.24 11.40 -3.78
C ASP A 92 -7.57 10.12 -4.56
N MET A 93 -8.83 9.94 -4.96
CA MET A 93 -9.24 8.79 -5.76
C MET A 93 -8.48 8.70 -7.09
N VAL A 94 -8.12 7.47 -7.48
CA VAL A 94 -7.43 7.17 -8.73
C VAL A 94 -8.06 5.98 -9.44
N PHE A 95 -7.86 5.89 -10.75
CA PHE A 95 -8.18 4.69 -11.52
C PHE A 95 -6.92 3.82 -11.67
N THR A 96 -6.80 2.80 -10.84
CA THR A 96 -5.57 2.01 -10.64
C THR A 96 -5.94 0.51 -10.48
N PRO A 97 -5.00 -0.43 -10.56
CA PRO A 97 -5.29 -1.83 -10.26
C PRO A 97 -5.88 -2.00 -8.86
N VAL A 98 -6.94 -2.82 -8.73
CA VAL A 98 -7.65 -3.05 -7.46
C VAL A 98 -6.68 -3.44 -6.33
N ILE A 99 -5.69 -4.26 -6.65
CA ILE A 99 -4.68 -4.75 -5.71
C ILE A 99 -3.81 -3.62 -5.13
N CYS A 100 -3.67 -2.48 -5.81
CA CYS A 100 -2.95 -1.32 -5.28
C CYS A 100 -3.70 -0.69 -4.11
N ASP A 101 -5.04 -0.61 -4.14
CA ASP A 101 -5.84 -0.10 -3.02
C ASP A 101 -5.77 -1.03 -1.80
N LEU A 102 -5.71 -2.34 -2.03
CA LEU A 102 -5.42 -3.31 -0.95
C LEU A 102 -4.01 -3.10 -0.39
N ALA A 103 -3.00 -2.92 -1.25
CA ALA A 103 -1.63 -2.64 -0.80
C ALA A 103 -1.55 -1.36 0.03
N VAL A 104 -2.31 -0.32 -0.31
CA VAL A 104 -2.46 0.90 0.50
C VAL A 104 -3.00 0.57 1.88
N ALA A 105 -4.14 -0.11 1.96
CA ALA A 105 -4.75 -0.48 3.23
C ALA A 105 -3.81 -1.32 4.11
N LEU A 106 -3.13 -2.30 3.51
CA LEU A 106 -2.18 -3.17 4.21
C LEU A 106 -0.97 -2.39 4.72
N ALA A 107 -0.43 -1.45 3.93
CA ALA A 107 0.75 -0.67 4.31
C ALA A 107 0.54 0.08 5.64
N TYR A 108 -0.67 0.58 5.92
CA TYR A 108 -0.98 1.27 7.18
C TYR A 108 -1.20 0.34 8.37
N ASN A 109 -1.41 -0.96 8.13
CA ASN A 109 -1.73 -1.95 9.16
C ASN A 109 -0.57 -2.91 9.45
N ILE A 110 0.61 -2.70 8.85
CA ILE A 110 1.80 -3.49 9.21
C ILE A 110 2.30 -3.04 10.58
N HIS A 111 2.33 -3.99 11.50
CA HIS A 111 2.98 -3.87 12.78
C HIS A 111 4.07 -4.93 12.93
N GLU A 112 5.00 -4.68 13.86
CA GLU A 112 6.01 -5.66 14.25
C GLU A 112 5.34 -6.87 14.89
N GLY A 113 5.93 -8.03 14.65
CA GLY A 113 5.42 -9.31 15.14
C GLY A 113 6.44 -10.42 14.95
N PRO A 114 6.17 -11.61 15.52
CA PRO A 114 7.02 -12.79 15.39
C PRO A 114 7.33 -13.11 13.93
N HIS A 115 6.30 -13.12 13.07
CA HIS A 115 6.45 -13.37 11.64
C HIS A 115 6.30 -12.09 10.81
N ALA A 116 7.14 -11.93 9.78
CA ALA A 116 7.24 -10.72 8.96
C ALA A 116 5.90 -10.29 8.33
N TYR A 117 5.11 -11.26 7.86
CA TYR A 117 3.85 -11.04 7.13
C TYR A 117 2.59 -11.42 7.92
N GLU A 118 2.70 -11.63 9.24
CA GLU A 118 1.54 -12.03 10.06
C GLU A 118 0.40 -11.00 10.00
N SER A 119 0.73 -9.72 10.19
CA SER A 119 -0.24 -8.61 10.07
C SER A 119 -0.86 -8.57 8.68
N VAL A 120 -0.07 -8.77 7.62
CA VAL A 120 -0.58 -8.82 6.23
C VAL A 120 -1.64 -9.92 6.08
N VAL A 121 -1.39 -11.12 6.61
CA VAL A 121 -2.34 -12.25 6.53
C VAL A 121 -3.66 -11.94 7.25
N GLN A 122 -3.62 -11.27 8.39
CA GLN A 122 -4.82 -10.96 9.19
C GLN A 122 -5.86 -10.16 8.37
N TYR A 123 -5.42 -9.24 7.53
CA TYR A 123 -6.30 -8.44 6.67
C TYR A 123 -6.50 -9.05 5.28
N LEU A 124 -5.49 -9.76 4.75
CA LEU A 124 -5.55 -10.37 3.42
C LEU A 124 -6.58 -11.50 3.35
N VAL A 125 -6.68 -12.36 4.37
CA VAL A 125 -7.60 -13.52 4.36
C VAL A 125 -9.07 -13.08 4.26
N PRO A 126 -9.59 -12.16 5.11
CA PRO A 126 -10.95 -11.66 4.95
C PRO A 126 -11.19 -10.96 3.61
N PHE A 127 -10.21 -10.18 3.12
CA PHE A 127 -10.32 -9.55 1.80
C PHE A 127 -10.47 -10.60 0.69
N HIS A 128 -9.61 -11.63 0.69
CA HIS A 128 -9.61 -12.69 -0.31
C HIS A 128 -10.94 -13.46 -0.35
N ARG A 129 -11.59 -13.67 0.79
CA ARG A 129 -12.91 -14.31 0.85
C ARG A 129 -14.01 -13.49 0.19
N LEU A 130 -13.92 -12.16 0.28
CA LEU A 130 -14.89 -11.24 -0.35
C LEU A 130 -14.59 -10.99 -1.82
N ARG A 131 -13.30 -10.87 -2.15
CA ARG A 131 -12.79 -10.65 -3.50
C ARG A 131 -11.55 -11.52 -3.69
N PRO A 132 -11.69 -12.72 -4.29
CA PRO A 132 -10.56 -13.61 -4.50
C PRO A 132 -9.46 -12.94 -5.32
N LEU A 133 -8.23 -13.09 -4.85
CA LEU A 133 -7.04 -12.67 -5.58
C LEU A 133 -6.71 -13.70 -6.65
N SER A 134 -6.37 -13.23 -7.83
CA SER A 134 -5.66 -14.07 -8.80
C SER A 134 -4.25 -14.40 -8.30
N GLU A 135 -3.66 -15.47 -8.85
CA GLU A 135 -2.26 -15.83 -8.58
C GLU A 135 -1.31 -14.67 -8.93
N LEU A 136 -1.58 -13.95 -10.02
CA LEU A 136 -0.80 -12.77 -10.39
C LEU A 136 -0.86 -11.70 -9.29
N GLU A 137 -2.05 -11.30 -8.86
CA GLU A 137 -2.20 -10.29 -7.79
C GLU A 137 -1.51 -10.71 -6.49
N LEU A 138 -1.60 -11.98 -6.12
CA LEU A 138 -0.90 -12.52 -4.95
C LEU A 138 0.62 -12.41 -5.09
N MET A 139 1.17 -12.78 -6.25
CA MET A 139 2.60 -12.68 -6.52
C MET A 139 3.12 -11.24 -6.50
N LEU A 140 2.29 -10.27 -6.84
CA LEU A 140 2.65 -8.85 -6.89
C LEU A 140 2.53 -8.16 -5.52
N LEU A 141 1.64 -8.65 -4.66
CA LEU A 141 1.21 -7.96 -3.45
C LEU A 141 2.37 -7.55 -2.51
N PRO A 142 3.36 -8.40 -2.20
CA PRO A 142 4.48 -7.98 -1.35
C PRO A 142 5.25 -6.77 -1.90
N ALA A 143 5.48 -6.73 -3.22
CA ALA A 143 6.17 -5.61 -3.87
C ALA A 143 5.32 -4.35 -3.83
N LEU A 144 4.01 -4.45 -4.03
CA LEU A 144 3.09 -3.32 -3.98
C LEU A 144 2.98 -2.70 -2.58
N ILE A 145 2.96 -3.53 -1.54
CA ILE A 145 2.93 -3.05 -0.15
C ILE A 145 4.23 -2.30 0.18
N MET A 146 5.39 -2.89 -0.17
CA MET A 146 6.68 -2.22 0.02
C MET A 146 6.79 -0.95 -0.82
N ALA A 147 6.27 -0.94 -2.04
CA ALA A 147 6.21 0.24 -2.90
C ALA A 147 5.40 1.36 -2.24
N ARG A 148 4.23 1.07 -1.64
CA ARG A 148 3.45 2.08 -0.91
C ARG A 148 4.21 2.65 0.29
N LEU A 149 4.88 1.80 1.07
CA LEU A 149 5.70 2.26 2.19
C LEU A 149 6.83 3.18 1.70
N CYS A 150 7.48 2.83 0.59
CA CYS A 150 8.50 3.66 -0.06
C CYS A 150 7.92 4.98 -0.58
N THR A 151 6.74 4.97 -1.21
CA THR A 151 6.02 6.18 -1.63
C THR A 151 5.85 7.15 -0.47
N THR A 152 5.43 6.67 0.70
CA THR A 152 5.34 7.48 1.92
C THR A 152 6.70 8.05 2.33
N LEU A 153 7.74 7.22 2.40
CA LEU A 153 9.07 7.67 2.82
C LEU A 153 9.67 8.71 1.86
N ILE A 154 9.61 8.47 0.55
CA ILE A 154 10.20 9.33 -0.47
C ILE A 154 9.46 10.67 -0.55
N ILE A 155 8.12 10.65 -0.70
CA ILE A 155 7.34 11.88 -0.88
C ILE A 155 7.43 12.76 0.37
N THR A 156 7.32 12.17 1.56
CA THR A 156 7.39 12.97 2.79
C THR A 156 8.78 13.54 3.04
N ALA A 157 9.85 12.80 2.73
CA ALA A 157 11.21 13.32 2.84
C ALA A 157 11.45 14.50 1.89
N TRP A 158 11.04 14.35 0.63
CA TRP A 158 11.11 15.41 -0.37
C TRP A 158 10.28 16.64 0.02
N ARG A 159 9.02 16.46 0.42
CA ARG A 159 8.14 17.57 0.82
C ARG A 159 8.62 18.27 2.09
N ALA A 160 9.17 17.55 3.06
CA ALA A 160 9.73 18.16 4.27
C ALA A 160 10.98 19.01 3.97
N ALA A 161 11.76 18.64 2.95
CA ALA A 161 12.88 19.46 2.49
C ALA A 161 12.42 20.75 1.77
N LEU A 162 11.28 20.71 1.06
CA LEU A 162 10.70 21.88 0.40
C LEU A 162 9.94 22.81 1.36
N TYR A 163 9.32 22.26 2.39
CA TYR A 163 8.48 22.97 3.35
C TYR A 163 8.94 22.69 4.79
N PRO A 164 10.14 23.14 5.18
CA PRO A 164 10.76 22.81 6.46
C PRO A 164 9.93 23.26 7.67
N GLU A 165 9.15 24.34 7.54
CA GLU A 165 8.23 24.84 8.58
C GLU A 165 7.10 23.85 8.90
N ASN A 166 6.76 22.98 7.95
CA ASN A 166 5.71 21.96 8.08
C ASN A 166 6.28 20.54 8.28
N ALA A 167 7.60 20.40 8.41
CA ALA A 167 8.28 19.10 8.40
C ALA A 167 7.74 18.12 9.44
N THR A 168 7.47 18.56 10.68
CA THR A 168 6.92 17.69 11.73
C THR A 168 5.62 17.03 11.32
N TYR A 169 4.72 17.78 10.68
CA TYR A 169 3.45 17.25 10.19
C TYR A 169 3.65 16.33 8.98
N ILE A 170 4.47 16.75 8.01
CA ILE A 170 4.72 15.99 6.79
C ILE A 170 5.37 14.63 7.11
N LEU A 171 6.28 14.59 8.06
CA LEU A 171 7.05 13.39 8.42
C LEU A 171 6.32 12.45 9.39
N ARG A 172 5.12 12.80 9.88
CA ARG A 172 4.40 12.07 10.94
C ARG A 172 4.21 10.56 10.66
N ASN A 173 4.10 10.18 9.39
CA ASN A 173 3.88 8.80 8.96
C ASN A 173 5.17 8.02 8.65
N GLN A 174 6.34 8.68 8.61
CA GLN A 174 7.60 8.00 8.32
C GLN A 174 7.98 6.92 9.34
N PRO A 175 7.82 7.11 10.67
CA PRO A 175 8.15 6.06 11.63
C PRO A 175 7.32 4.79 11.44
N MET A 176 6.05 4.92 11.03
CA MET A 176 5.20 3.78 10.67
C MET A 176 5.72 3.12 9.39
N ALA A 177 5.89 3.90 8.32
CA ALA A 177 6.31 3.38 7.02
C ALA A 177 7.67 2.68 7.08
N LYS A 178 8.62 3.26 7.83
CA LYS A 178 9.94 2.67 8.10
C LYS A 178 9.80 1.33 8.81
N ARG A 179 9.09 1.27 9.94
CA ARG A 179 8.90 0.00 10.69
C ARG A 179 8.26 -1.07 9.82
N GLY A 180 7.23 -0.71 9.05
CA GLY A 180 6.59 -1.62 8.11
C GLY A 180 7.55 -2.17 7.05
N LEU A 181 8.35 -1.31 6.43
CA LEU A 181 9.31 -1.71 5.41
C LEU A 181 10.35 -2.69 5.96
N PHE A 182 10.97 -2.33 7.10
CA PHE A 182 11.96 -3.18 7.75
C PHE A 182 11.35 -4.51 8.21
N GLN A 183 10.12 -4.51 8.71
CA GLN A 183 9.40 -5.73 9.10
C GLN A 183 9.23 -6.68 7.91
N LEU A 184 8.75 -6.19 6.77
CA LEU A 184 8.55 -7.03 5.58
C LEU A 184 9.86 -7.54 4.98
N MET A 185 10.93 -6.74 5.03
CA MET A 185 12.25 -7.12 4.52
C MET A 185 12.94 -8.23 5.33
N ARG A 186 12.41 -8.61 6.51
CA ARG A 186 12.89 -9.76 7.29
C ARG A 186 12.68 -11.10 6.59
N LEU A 187 11.85 -11.14 5.55
CA LEU A 187 11.53 -12.36 4.80
C LEU A 187 11.86 -12.16 3.31
N PRO A 188 12.59 -13.10 2.68
CA PRO A 188 12.84 -13.05 1.23
C PRO A 188 11.55 -13.02 0.42
N TYR A 189 11.59 -12.36 -0.75
CA TYR A 189 10.40 -12.12 -1.58
C TYR A 189 9.64 -13.39 -1.96
N ALA A 190 10.35 -14.45 -2.36
CA ALA A 190 9.75 -15.73 -2.74
C ALA A 190 9.09 -16.45 -1.54
N ASP A 191 9.68 -16.30 -0.35
CA ASP A 191 9.16 -16.89 0.88
C ASP A 191 7.92 -16.12 1.36
N ALA A 192 7.88 -14.80 1.16
CA ALA A 192 6.69 -13.99 1.42
C ALA A 192 5.50 -14.45 0.58
N ILE A 193 5.68 -14.65 -0.73
CA ILE A 193 4.61 -15.16 -1.60
C ILE A 193 4.13 -16.54 -1.11
N SER A 194 5.07 -17.45 -0.82
CA SER A 194 4.73 -18.79 -0.36
C SER A 194 3.97 -18.77 0.97
N TYR A 195 4.37 -17.90 1.90
CA TYR A 195 3.70 -17.71 3.17
C TYR A 195 2.27 -17.20 2.99
N LEU A 196 2.07 -16.18 2.14
CA LEU A 196 0.73 -15.66 1.86
C LEU A 196 -0.16 -16.71 1.20
N ARG A 197 0.35 -17.44 0.21
CA ARG A 197 -0.39 -18.51 -0.49
C ARG A 197 -0.87 -19.59 0.48
N ASN A 198 0.02 -20.10 1.33
CA ASN A 198 -0.32 -21.14 2.30
C ASN A 198 -1.44 -20.72 3.26
N HIS A 199 -1.53 -19.44 3.63
CA HIS A 199 -2.58 -18.94 4.52
C HIS A 199 -3.91 -18.70 3.82
N LEU A 200 -3.89 -18.39 2.53
CA LEU A 200 -5.09 -18.31 1.71
C LEU A 200 -5.68 -19.71 1.48
N ASP A 201 -4.85 -20.69 1.15
CA ASP A 201 -5.28 -22.07 0.88
C ASP A 201 -5.80 -22.78 2.15
N ALA A 202 -5.16 -22.56 3.30
CA ALA A 202 -5.56 -23.20 4.56
C ALA A 202 -6.87 -22.64 5.16
N ARG A 203 -7.43 -21.56 4.60
CA ARG A 203 -8.60 -20.84 5.13
C ARG A 203 -9.67 -20.55 4.08
N ALA A 204 -9.51 -21.11 2.88
CA ALA A 204 -10.54 -21.24 1.84
C ALA A 204 -11.46 -22.41 2.16
#